data_AF-A0A7C9L8Y7-F1
#
_entry.id   AF-A0A7C9L8Y7-F1
#
_cell.length_a   1.000
_cell.length_b   1.000
_cell.length_c   1.000
_cell.angle_alpha   90.00
_cell.angle_beta   90.00
_cell.angle_gamma   90.00
#
_symmetry.space_group_name_H-M   'P 1'
#
loop_
_entity.id
_entity.type
_entity.pdbx_description
1 polymer ?
#
loop_
_entity_poly.entity_id
_entity_poly.type
_entity_poly.pdbx_seq_one_letter_code
_entity_poly.pdbx_strand_id
1 'polypeptide(L)'
;MTNALLDLISATGRETEGTEYEAAFRKYLESIMMTELTMAARRKWSDQIRHGLINRPHLLRGISSGDLSEQELRDVQEMALELACYHHSYVRKGQPTKHQQDTLLIGLGDLYVEFAQLHCDPYELPHSKYSLFISFAYEALQPFFARTEVSRTALSHRWLRLKDAYRTAPKTTRFRRCPD
;
A
#
# COMPACT_ATOMS: atom_id res chain seq x y z
N MET A 1 3.75 6.03 23.09
CA MET A 1 4.35 4.73 22.72
C MET A 1 3.51 4.16 21.59
N THR A 2 4.06 4.17 20.39
CA THR A 2 3.33 4.16 19.10
C THR A 2 3.69 2.96 18.21
N ASN A 3 4.41 1.96 18.71
CA ASN A 3 5.30 1.16 17.88
C ASN A 3 4.92 -0.33 17.80
N ALA A 4 3.70 -0.65 17.37
CA ALA A 4 3.39 -2.04 16.99
C ALA A 4 2.81 -2.09 15.57
N LEU A 5 1.89 -1.16 15.27
CA LEU A 5 1.43 -0.93 13.90
C LEU A 5 2.42 -0.08 13.09
N LEU A 6 3.07 0.91 13.71
CA LEU A 6 4.20 1.61 13.09
C LEU A 6 5.43 0.70 12.95
N ASP A 7 5.67 -0.29 13.80
CA ASP A 7 6.80 -1.22 13.61
C ASP A 7 6.51 -2.25 12.50
N LEU A 8 5.23 -2.58 12.26
CA LEU A 8 4.80 -3.38 11.10
C LEU A 8 4.87 -2.59 9.78
N ILE A 9 4.79 -1.26 9.85
CA ILE A 9 4.82 -0.32 8.69
C ILE A 9 6.22 0.31 8.50
N SER A 10 7.06 0.37 9.53
CA SER A 10 8.41 0.99 9.51
C SER A 10 9.54 -0.02 9.28
N ALA A 11 9.27 -1.33 9.42
CA ALA A 11 10.22 -2.37 9.02
C ALA A 11 10.51 -2.40 7.50
N THR A 12 9.73 -1.65 6.71
CA THR A 12 9.81 -1.53 5.24
C THR A 12 10.20 -0.12 4.76
N GLY A 13 10.85 0.68 5.61
CA GLY A 13 11.14 2.08 5.29
C GLY A 13 12.57 2.50 5.60
N ARG A 14 13.46 2.44 4.59
CA ARG A 14 14.60 3.36 4.52
C ARG A 14 14.68 4.05 3.16
N GLU A 15 14.29 5.32 3.21
CA GLU A 15 14.87 6.50 2.56
C GLU A 15 15.34 6.34 1.10
N THR A 16 14.49 6.74 0.16
CA THR A 16 14.91 7.18 -1.19
C THR A 16 14.16 8.43 -1.62
N GLU A 17 14.88 9.47 -2.03
CA GLU A 17 14.48 10.88 -2.14
C GLU A 17 13.47 11.24 -3.29
N GLY A 18 12.63 10.31 -3.73
CA GLY A 18 11.35 10.65 -4.40
C GLY A 18 10.19 10.84 -3.41
N THR A 19 10.51 10.75 -2.12
CA THR A 19 9.60 10.32 -1.06
C THR A 19 8.83 11.42 -0.37
N GLU A 20 9.17 12.70 -0.48
CA GLU A 20 8.51 13.67 0.38
C GLU A 20 7.02 13.83 0.03
N TYR A 21 6.66 13.86 -1.25
CA TYR A 21 5.26 13.95 -1.69
C TYR A 21 4.52 12.63 -1.61
N GLU A 22 5.13 11.51 -1.99
CA GLU A 22 4.47 10.19 -1.89
C GLU A 22 4.40 9.68 -0.46
N ALA A 23 5.42 9.92 0.37
CA ALA A 23 5.35 9.66 1.81
C ALA A 23 4.48 10.69 2.52
N ALA A 24 4.41 11.96 2.11
CA ALA A 24 3.42 12.90 2.65
C ALA A 24 2.00 12.51 2.24
N PHE A 25 1.78 12.05 1.01
CA PHE A 25 0.48 11.58 0.53
C PHE A 25 0.08 10.26 1.20
N ARG A 26 1.01 9.32 1.36
CA ARG A 26 0.81 8.08 2.13
C ARG A 26 0.55 8.39 3.60
N LYS A 27 1.35 9.25 4.24
CA LYS A 27 1.12 9.74 5.62
C LYS A 27 -0.21 10.49 5.74
N TYR A 28 -0.63 11.21 4.71
CA TYR A 28 -1.90 11.93 4.66
C TYR A 28 -3.07 10.95 4.55
N LEU A 29 -2.98 9.94 3.69
CA LEU A 29 -3.98 8.86 3.59
C LEU A 29 -4.03 8.03 4.88
N GLU A 30 -2.88 7.67 5.44
CA GLU A 30 -2.77 7.02 6.75
C GLU A 30 -3.37 7.90 7.84
N SER A 31 -3.10 9.21 7.84
CA SER A 31 -3.68 10.17 8.79
C SER A 31 -5.20 10.27 8.64
N ILE A 32 -5.74 10.29 7.42
CA ILE A 32 -7.19 10.31 7.18
C ILE A 32 -7.82 9.01 7.65
N MET A 33 -7.28 7.86 7.23
CA MET A 33 -7.79 6.55 7.62
C MET A 33 -7.71 6.35 9.13
N MET A 34 -6.63 6.79 9.78
CA MET A 34 -6.48 6.74 11.24
C MET A 34 -7.45 7.70 11.93
N THR A 35 -7.72 8.88 11.36
CA THR A 35 -8.70 9.82 11.89
C THR A 35 -10.11 9.24 11.81
N GLU A 36 -10.50 8.69 10.65
CA GLU A 36 -11.81 8.07 10.46
C GLU A 36 -12.01 6.84 11.34
N LEU A 37 -10.99 5.97 11.42
CA LEU A 37 -11.01 4.80 12.31
C LEU A 37 -11.12 5.22 13.78
N THR A 38 -10.37 6.24 14.19
CA THR A 38 -10.44 6.77 15.56
C THR A 38 -11.81 7.38 15.86
N MET A 39 -12.42 8.08 14.91
CA MET A 39 -13.76 8.64 15.05
C MET A 39 -14.82 7.55 15.12
N ALA A 40 -14.73 6.51 14.28
CA ALA A 40 -15.63 5.37 14.30
C ALA A 40 -15.56 4.61 15.65
N ALA A 41 -14.35 4.31 16.11
CA ALA A 41 -14.12 3.67 17.40
C ALA A 41 -14.65 4.52 18.56
N ARG A 42 -14.36 5.82 18.58
CA ARG A 42 -14.88 6.74 19.61
C ARG A 42 -16.39 6.82 19.62
N ARG A 43 -17.05 6.81 18.44
CA ARG A 43 -18.51 6.80 18.36
C ARG A 43 -19.10 5.51 18.95
N LYS A 44 -18.59 4.34 18.54
CA LYS A 44 -19.01 3.03 19.07
C LYS A 44 -18.85 2.95 20.59
N TRP A 45 -17.69 3.34 21.11
CA TRP A 45 -17.45 3.31 22.56
C TRP A 45 -18.21 4.39 23.32
N SER A 46 -18.40 5.58 22.77
CA SER A 46 -19.25 6.61 23.38
C SER A 46 -20.70 6.13 23.52
N ASP A 47 -21.23 5.42 22.52
CA ASP A 47 -22.56 4.82 22.61
C ASP A 47 -22.61 3.71 23.67
N GLN A 48 -21.60 2.83 23.72
CA GLN A 48 -21.51 1.80 24.76
C GLN A 48 -21.40 2.38 26.18
N ILE A 49 -20.64 3.46 26.36
CA ILE A 49 -20.56 4.19 27.64
C ILE A 49 -21.92 4.81 27.99
N ARG A 50 -22.59 5.46 27.03
CA ARG A 50 -23.93 6.04 27.24
C ARG A 50 -24.95 4.99 27.68
N HIS A 51 -24.85 3.78 27.13
CA HIS A 51 -25.70 2.64 27.49
C HIS A 51 -25.22 1.85 28.71
N GLY A 52 -24.16 2.30 29.39
CA GLY A 52 -23.63 1.67 30.60
C GLY A 52 -22.97 0.29 30.37
N LEU A 53 -22.68 -0.06 29.11
CA LEU A 53 -22.10 -1.35 28.74
C LEU A 53 -20.59 -1.43 29.03
N ILE A 54 -19.91 -0.29 29.02
CA ILE A 54 -18.50 -0.17 29.37
C ILE A 54 -18.27 1.07 30.26
N ASN A 55 -17.36 0.98 31.23
CA ASN A 55 -16.98 2.09 32.10
C ASN A 55 -15.52 2.49 31.88
N ARG A 56 -15.20 2.97 30.66
CA ARG A 56 -13.83 3.30 30.24
C ARG A 56 -13.76 4.64 29.47
N PRO A 57 -14.01 5.77 30.15
CA PRO A 57 -14.01 7.09 29.51
C PRO A 57 -12.63 7.54 28.98
N HIS A 58 -11.54 6.91 29.43
CA HIS A 58 -10.18 7.21 28.98
C HIS A 58 -9.96 6.88 27.49
N LEU A 59 -10.70 5.92 26.93
CA LEU A 59 -10.64 5.54 25.52
C LEU A 59 -11.05 6.67 24.56
N LEU A 60 -11.77 7.68 25.06
CA LEU A 60 -12.17 8.86 24.28
C LEU A 60 -11.05 9.90 24.15
N ARG A 61 -10.03 9.87 25.03
CA ARG A 61 -8.95 10.86 25.07
C ARG A 61 -7.77 10.51 24.16
N GLY A 62 -7.56 9.22 23.89
CA GLY A 62 -6.52 8.73 23.00
C GLY A 62 -6.52 7.20 22.96
N ILE A 63 -6.38 6.62 21.77
CA ILE A 63 -6.34 5.16 21.58
C ILE A 63 -4.86 4.76 21.54
N SER A 64 -4.34 4.25 22.65
CA SER A 64 -3.02 3.60 22.69
C SER A 64 -3.23 2.11 22.59
N SER A 65 -2.49 1.42 21.71
CA SER A 65 -2.64 -0.02 21.49
C SER A 65 -2.36 -0.86 22.74
N GLY A 66 -1.58 -0.32 23.69
CA GLY A 66 -1.30 -0.99 24.97
C GLY A 66 -2.46 -0.94 25.97
N ASP A 67 -3.43 -0.06 25.76
CA ASP A 67 -4.56 0.14 26.69
C ASP A 67 -5.84 -0.59 26.23
N LEU A 68 -5.78 -1.24 25.06
CA LEU A 68 -6.90 -1.98 24.48
C LEU A 68 -6.89 -3.44 24.93
N SER A 69 -8.02 -3.91 25.41
CA SER A 69 -8.30 -5.33 25.57
C SER A 69 -8.37 -6.03 24.21
N GLU A 70 -8.21 -7.36 24.20
CA GLU A 70 -8.32 -8.15 22.97
C GLU A 70 -9.64 -7.96 22.23
N GLN A 71 -10.74 -7.73 22.96
CA GLN A 71 -12.04 -7.49 22.35
C GLN A 71 -12.11 -6.12 21.67
N GLU A 72 -11.55 -5.08 22.30
CA GLU A 72 -11.49 -3.73 21.73
C GLU A 72 -10.55 -3.70 20.52
N LEU A 73 -9.45 -4.46 20.54
CA LEU A 73 -8.56 -4.67 19.39
C LEU A 73 -9.30 -5.32 18.21
N ARG A 74 -10.10 -6.37 18.48
CA ARG A 74 -10.94 -7.01 17.46
C ARG A 74 -11.97 -6.05 16.88
N ASP A 75 -12.63 -5.27 17.72
CA ASP A 75 -13.58 -4.25 17.27
C ASP A 75 -12.92 -3.23 16.34
N VAL A 76 -11.71 -2.76 16.68
CA VAL A 76 -10.94 -1.81 15.85
C VAL A 76 -10.52 -2.45 14.52
N GLN A 77 -10.10 -3.72 14.52
CA GLN A 77 -9.77 -4.45 13.30
C GLN A 77 -10.99 -4.61 12.39
N GLU A 78 -12.15 -4.94 12.96
CA GLU A 78 -13.41 -5.05 12.22
C GLU A 78 -13.81 -3.70 11.59
N MET A 79 -13.76 -2.61 12.37
CA MET A 79 -14.02 -1.27 11.86
C MET A 79 -13.04 -0.86 10.75
N ALA A 80 -11.76 -1.24 10.86
CA ALA A 80 -10.76 -0.99 9.82
C ALA A 80 -11.08 -1.74 8.51
N LEU A 81 -11.54 -2.99 8.61
CA LEU A 81 -11.99 -3.78 7.46
C LEU A 81 -13.24 -3.19 6.83
N GLU A 82 -14.21 -2.76 7.63
CA GLU A 82 -15.42 -2.09 7.14
C GLU A 82 -15.09 -0.79 6.41
N LEU A 83 -14.19 0.02 6.97
CA LEU A 83 -13.68 1.25 6.34
C LEU A 83 -12.94 0.94 5.02
N ALA A 84 -12.11 -0.10 4.98
CA ALA A 84 -11.43 -0.52 3.76
C ALA A 84 -12.45 -0.95 2.68
N CYS A 85 -13.47 -1.71 3.05
CA CYS A 85 -14.57 -2.11 2.15
C CYS A 85 -15.40 -0.90 1.67
N TYR A 86 -15.72 0.03 2.58
CA TYR A 86 -16.42 1.27 2.28
C TYR A 86 -15.64 2.08 1.26
N HIS A 87 -14.36 2.39 1.52
CA HIS A 87 -13.51 3.13 0.58
C HIS A 87 -13.30 2.39 -0.74
N HIS A 88 -13.16 1.06 -0.70
CA HIS A 88 -13.12 0.23 -1.91
C HIS A 88 -14.39 0.37 -2.75
N SER A 89 -15.55 0.60 -2.13
CA SER A 89 -16.82 0.85 -2.84
C SER A 89 -16.89 2.23 -3.53
N TYR A 90 -16.13 3.22 -3.05
CA TYR A 90 -16.03 4.55 -3.68
C TYR A 90 -15.00 4.60 -4.81
N VAL A 91 -14.10 3.62 -4.89
CA VAL A 91 -13.27 3.42 -6.09
C VAL A 91 -14.22 3.04 -7.23
N ARG A 92 -14.57 4.02 -8.08
CA ARG A 92 -15.41 3.79 -9.26
C ARG A 92 -14.90 2.55 -9.98
N LYS A 93 -15.79 1.58 -10.21
CA LYS A 93 -15.58 0.38 -11.05
C LYS A 93 -15.39 0.76 -12.54
N GLY A 94 -14.50 1.70 -12.84
CA GLY A 94 -13.89 1.78 -14.14
C GLY A 94 -12.82 0.71 -14.21
N GLN A 95 -12.70 0.01 -15.34
CA GLN A 95 -11.50 -0.79 -15.58
C GLN A 95 -10.29 0.11 -15.31
N PRO A 96 -9.35 -0.34 -14.47
CA PRO A 96 -8.14 0.42 -14.21
C PRO A 96 -7.49 0.76 -15.55
N THR A 97 -7.24 2.05 -15.75
CA THR A 97 -6.70 2.53 -17.02
C THR A 97 -5.36 1.85 -17.28
N LYS A 98 -4.95 1.73 -18.55
CA LYS A 98 -3.65 1.15 -18.89
C LYS A 98 -2.51 1.80 -18.09
N HIS A 99 -2.63 3.09 -17.78
CA HIS A 99 -1.67 3.84 -16.97
C HIS A 99 -1.62 3.40 -15.50
N GLN A 100 -2.75 3.05 -14.89
CA GLN A 100 -2.79 2.53 -13.51
C GLN A 100 -2.14 1.14 -13.41
N GLN A 101 -2.38 0.25 -14.38
CA GLN A 101 -1.71 -1.05 -14.42
C GLN A 101 -0.20 -0.90 -14.61
N ASP A 102 0.22 0.04 -15.45
CA ASP A 102 1.64 0.34 -15.65
C ASP A 102 2.28 0.90 -14.37
N THR A 103 1.58 1.79 -13.65
CA THR A 103 2.03 2.35 -12.36
C THR A 103 2.18 1.26 -11.30
N LEU A 104 1.19 0.37 -11.19
CA LEU A 104 1.26 -0.76 -10.26
C LEU A 104 2.42 -1.71 -10.60
N LEU A 105 2.67 -1.96 -11.88
CA LEU A 105 3.76 -2.82 -12.31
C LEU A 105 5.13 -2.21 -12.02
N ILE A 106 5.26 -0.87 -12.09
CA ILE A 106 6.47 -0.15 -11.66
C ILE A 106 6.66 -0.31 -10.15
N GLY A 107 5.64 -0.02 -9.35
CA GLY A 107 5.71 -0.17 -7.89
C GLY A 107 5.98 -1.61 -7.43
N LEU A 108 5.46 -2.61 -8.15
CA LEU A 108 5.82 -4.02 -7.92
C LEU A 108 7.27 -4.32 -8.28
N GLY A 109 7.84 -3.63 -9.27
CA GLY A 109 9.27 -3.68 -9.60
C GLY A 109 10.12 -3.20 -8.44
N ASP A 110 9.79 -2.04 -7.87
CA ASP A 110 10.47 -1.47 -6.70
C ASP A 110 10.42 -2.45 -5.51
N LEU A 111 9.23 -2.93 -5.17
CA LEU A 111 9.03 -3.89 -4.07
C LEU A 111 9.78 -5.20 -4.30
N TYR A 112 9.85 -5.68 -5.53
CA TYR A 112 10.56 -6.92 -5.84
C TYR A 112 12.07 -6.76 -5.69
N VAL A 113 12.65 -5.66 -6.17
CA VAL A 113 14.07 -5.34 -6.00
C VAL A 113 14.42 -5.27 -4.52
N GLU A 114 13.60 -4.56 -3.73
CA GLU A 114 13.78 -4.41 -2.29
C GLU A 114 13.71 -5.77 -1.57
N PHE A 115 12.64 -6.54 -1.80
CA PHE A 115 12.42 -7.83 -1.13
C PHE A 115 13.48 -8.87 -1.52
N ALA A 116 13.91 -8.88 -2.78
CA ALA A 116 14.94 -9.78 -3.27
C ALA A 116 16.37 -9.28 -2.98
N GLN A 117 16.52 -8.14 -2.30
CA GLN A 117 17.81 -7.49 -1.99
C GLN A 117 18.69 -7.32 -3.22
N LEU A 118 18.08 -6.95 -4.35
CA LEU A 118 18.79 -6.68 -5.58
C LEU A 118 19.32 -5.24 -5.57
N HIS A 119 20.59 -5.06 -5.92
CA HIS A 119 21.19 -3.74 -6.07
C HIS A 119 21.15 -3.28 -7.53
N CYS A 120 19.94 -3.24 -8.11
CA CYS A 120 19.74 -2.81 -9.49
C CYS A 120 18.53 -1.89 -9.62
N ASP A 121 18.50 -1.13 -10.71
CA ASP A 121 17.32 -0.34 -11.08
C ASP A 121 16.15 -1.30 -11.41
N PRO A 122 14.92 -1.05 -10.94
CA PRO A 122 13.76 -1.87 -11.28
C PRO A 122 13.64 -2.14 -12.79
N TYR A 123 13.90 -1.16 -13.65
CA TYR A 123 13.85 -1.32 -15.10
C TYR A 123 14.95 -2.25 -15.65
N GLU A 124 15.91 -2.71 -14.84
CA GLU A 124 16.87 -3.75 -15.19
C GLU A 124 16.28 -5.16 -15.00
N LEU A 125 15.20 -5.33 -14.24
CA LEU A 125 14.54 -6.62 -14.00
C LEU A 125 14.17 -7.35 -15.30
N PRO A 126 14.29 -8.69 -15.35
CA PRO A 126 14.00 -9.48 -16.54
C PRO A 126 12.52 -9.36 -16.95
N HIS A 127 12.29 -9.24 -18.26
CA HIS A 127 10.94 -9.13 -18.83
C HIS A 127 10.41 -10.45 -19.37
N SER A 128 11.19 -11.54 -19.32
CA SER A 128 10.73 -12.86 -19.78
C SER A 128 9.47 -13.28 -19.04
N LYS A 129 8.50 -13.87 -19.74
CA LYS A 129 7.22 -14.32 -19.19
C LYS A 129 7.35 -15.33 -18.04
N TYR A 130 8.48 -16.02 -17.94
CA TYR A 130 8.80 -16.97 -16.88
C TYR A 130 9.88 -16.46 -15.91
N SER A 131 10.23 -15.18 -16.00
CA SER A 131 11.10 -14.59 -14.98
C SER A 131 10.42 -14.59 -13.62
N LEU A 132 11.23 -14.61 -12.57
CA LEU A 132 10.75 -14.56 -11.19
C LEU A 132 9.95 -13.28 -10.93
N PHE A 133 10.41 -12.14 -11.44
CA PHE A 133 9.70 -10.87 -11.34
C PHE A 133 8.31 -10.92 -11.99
N ILE A 134 8.20 -11.37 -13.26
CA ILE A 134 6.90 -11.45 -13.93
C ILE A 134 5.97 -12.46 -13.23
N SER A 135 6.52 -13.54 -12.69
CA SER A 135 5.74 -14.52 -11.91
C SER A 135 5.21 -13.89 -10.62
N PHE A 136 6.06 -13.16 -9.89
CA PHE A 136 5.67 -12.41 -8.70
C PHE A 136 4.56 -11.39 -9.02
N ALA A 137 4.74 -10.57 -10.06
CA ALA A 137 3.75 -9.58 -10.46
C ALA A 137 2.42 -10.21 -10.87
N TYR A 138 2.46 -11.37 -11.54
CA TYR A 138 1.27 -12.14 -11.87
C TYR A 138 0.51 -12.60 -10.63
N GLU A 139 1.20 -13.22 -9.66
CA GLU A 139 0.57 -13.70 -8.43
C GLU A 139 -0.01 -12.54 -7.60
N ALA A 140 0.66 -11.38 -7.58
CA ALA A 140 0.20 -10.19 -6.87
C ALA A 140 -1.03 -9.53 -7.51
N LEU A 141 -1.09 -9.46 -8.85
CA LEU A 141 -2.16 -8.76 -9.56
C LEU A 141 -3.36 -9.64 -9.87
N GLN A 142 -3.20 -10.96 -10.09
CA GLN A 142 -4.30 -11.83 -10.52
C GLN A 142 -5.60 -11.77 -9.66
N PRO A 143 -5.58 -11.50 -8.33
CA PRO A 143 -6.82 -11.43 -7.55
C PRO A 143 -7.67 -10.19 -7.87
N PHE A 144 -7.06 -9.16 -8.44
CA PHE A 144 -7.65 -7.82 -8.58
C PHE A 144 -8.04 -7.48 -10.03
N PHE A 145 -7.55 -8.22 -11.02
CA PHE A 145 -7.76 -7.93 -12.44
C PHE A 145 -8.23 -9.18 -13.20
N ALA A 146 -8.87 -8.96 -14.34
CA ALA A 146 -9.24 -10.05 -15.25
C ALA A 146 -7.99 -10.78 -15.76
N ARG A 147 -8.04 -12.12 -15.80
CA ARG A 147 -6.91 -12.97 -16.24
C ARG A 147 -6.36 -12.60 -17.63
N THR A 148 -7.21 -12.09 -18.51
CA THR A 148 -6.83 -11.65 -19.85
C THR A 148 -5.95 -10.39 -19.83
N GLU A 149 -6.13 -9.51 -18.85
CA GLU A 149 -5.43 -8.24 -18.73
C GLU A 149 -4.06 -8.37 -18.05
N VAL A 150 -3.98 -9.27 -17.06
CA VAL A 150 -2.77 -9.49 -16.23
C VAL A 150 -2.13 -10.86 -16.45
N SER A 151 -2.32 -11.49 -17.61
CA SER A 151 -1.59 -12.72 -17.94
C SER A 151 -0.07 -12.50 -17.92
N ARG A 152 0.73 -13.53 -17.62
CA ARG A 152 2.20 -13.44 -17.62
C ARG A 152 2.76 -12.87 -18.93
N THR A 153 2.15 -13.23 -20.07
CA THR A 153 2.49 -12.67 -21.39
C THR A 153 2.17 -11.18 -21.47
N ALA A 154 0.98 -10.76 -21.02
CA ALA A 154 0.58 -9.35 -21.03
C ALA A 154 1.50 -8.50 -20.13
N LEU A 155 1.82 -8.98 -18.94
CA LEU A 155 2.74 -8.32 -18.01
C LEU A 155 4.16 -8.24 -18.58
N SER A 156 4.65 -9.33 -19.17
CA SER A 156 5.94 -9.37 -19.87
C SER A 156 6.06 -8.30 -20.96
N HIS A 157 5.06 -8.21 -21.85
CA HIS A 157 5.04 -7.20 -22.91
C HIS A 157 4.93 -5.77 -22.37
N ARG A 158 4.09 -5.56 -21.34
CA ARG A 158 3.97 -4.25 -20.68
C ARG A 158 5.29 -3.82 -20.06
N TRP A 159 5.96 -4.73 -19.37
CA TRP A 159 7.24 -4.44 -18.73
C TRP A 159 8.32 -4.10 -19.75
N LEU A 160 8.41 -4.86 -20.86
CA LEU A 160 9.32 -4.55 -21.95
C LEU A 160 9.09 -3.14 -22.49
N ARG A 161 7.83 -2.76 -22.76
CA ARG A 161 7.47 -1.41 -23.22
C ARG A 161 7.86 -0.33 -22.22
N LEU A 162 7.67 -0.57 -20.92
CA LEU A 162 8.06 0.38 -19.86
C LEU A 162 9.57 0.54 -19.78
N LYS A 163 10.32 -0.57 -19.89
CA LYS A 163 11.80 -0.54 -19.98
C LYS A 163 12.28 0.26 -21.18
N ASP A 164 11.67 0.04 -22.35
CA ASP A 164 12.05 0.75 -23.57
C ASP A 164 11.71 2.24 -23.49
N ALA A 165 10.57 2.60 -22.90
CA ALA A 165 10.21 3.99 -22.62
C ALA A 165 11.23 4.67 -21.67
N TYR A 166 11.63 3.98 -20.61
CA TYR A 166 12.64 4.47 -19.67
C TYR A 166 14.02 4.64 -20.35
N ARG A 167 14.41 3.68 -21.19
CA ARG A 167 15.67 3.72 -21.95
C ARG A 167 15.73 4.79 -23.02
N THR A 168 14.58 5.28 -23.49
CA THR A 168 14.48 6.32 -24.53
C THR A 168 14.22 7.71 -23.95
N ALA A 169 13.73 7.81 -22.72
CA ALA A 169 13.52 9.08 -22.02
C ALA A 169 14.82 9.91 -21.96
N PRO A 170 14.78 11.25 -22.11
CA PRO A 170 15.97 12.09 -22.03
C PRO A 170 16.65 11.96 -20.65
N LYS A 171 17.99 12.06 -20.59
CA LYS A 171 18.77 11.86 -19.36
C LYS A 171 18.38 12.78 -18.21
N THR A 172 17.75 13.92 -18.49
CA THR A 172 17.20 14.85 -17.50
C THR A 172 15.99 14.30 -16.74
N THR A 173 15.30 13.30 -17.28
CA THR A 173 14.14 12.63 -16.67
C THR A 173 14.49 11.25 -16.11
N ARG A 174 15.70 10.75 -16.38
CA ARG A 174 16.23 9.54 -15.75
C ARG A 174 16.76 9.95 -14.39
N PHE A 175 16.02 9.65 -13.35
CA PHE A 175 16.43 9.91 -11.98
C PHE A 175 17.87 9.42 -11.76
N ARG A 176 18.68 10.29 -11.15
CA ARG A 176 20.12 10.11 -10.96
C ARG A 176 20.39 8.79 -10.23
N ARG A 177 21.27 7.96 -10.79
CA ARG A 177 21.95 6.90 -10.03
C ARG A 177 22.78 7.59 -8.93
N CYS A 178 22.62 7.17 -7.69
CA CYS A 178 23.60 7.50 -6.65
C CYS A 178 24.96 6.90 -7.06
N PRO A 179 26.05 7.69 -7.04
CA PRO A 179 27.39 7.14 -7.01
C PRO A 179 27.64 6.46 -5.66
N ASP A 180 28.56 5.49 -5.68
CA ASP A 180 28.91 4.50 -4.65
C ASP A 180 28.98 5.00 -3.19
#